data_AF-A0A838JUV1-F1
#
_entry.id   AF-A0A838JUV1-F1
#
_cell.length_a   1.000
_cell.length_b   1.000
_cell.length_c   1.000
_cell.angle_alpha   90.00
_cell.angle_beta   90.00
_cell.angle_gamma   90.00
#
_symmetry.space_group_name_H-M   'P 1'
#
loop_
_entity.id
_entity.type
_entity.pdbx_description
1 polymer ?
#
loop_
_entity_poly.entity_id
_entity_poly.type
_entity_poly.pdbx_seq_one_letter_code
_entity_poly.pdbx_strand_id
1 'polypeptide(L)' 'MEFAEAQKEALGCTKCGLCHSRTQVVFGEGPLNAGLFIVGEAPGFNEDKEGKP' A
#
# COMPACT_ATOMS: atom_id res chain seq x y z
N MET A 1 -3.28 -7.61 15.37
CA MET A 1 -3.53 -7.24 13.97
C MET A 1 -2.48 -7.95 13.16
N GLU A 2 -2.90 -8.96 12.40
CA GLU A 2 -2.01 -9.72 11.52
C GLU A 2 -1.76 -8.94 10.22
N PHE A 3 -0.61 -9.15 9.57
CA PHE A 3 -0.26 -8.43 8.32
C PHE A 3 -1.35 -8.54 7.25
N ALA A 4 -1.94 -9.73 7.10
CA ALA A 4 -3.02 -9.98 6.15
C ALA A 4 -4.31 -9.18 6.47
N GLU A 5 -4.57 -8.92 7.74
CA GLU A 5 -5.73 -8.14 8.17
C GLU A 5 -5.54 -6.64 7.86
N ALA A 6 -4.34 -6.13 8.15
CA ALA A 6 -3.95 -4.77 7.78
C ALA A 6 -3.99 -4.55 6.25
N GLN A 7 -3.50 -5.53 5.47
CA GLN A 7 -3.58 -5.48 4.01
C GLN A 7 -5.03 -5.40 3.52
N LYS A 8 -5.90 -6.25 4.07
CA LYS A 8 -7.32 -6.27 3.70
C LYS A 8 -8.02 -4.95 4.01
N GLU A 9 -7.75 -4.36 5.18
CA GLU A 9 -8.32 -3.06 5.56
C GLU A 9 -7.80 -1.93 4.64
N ALA A 10 -6.50 -1.92 4.36
CA ALA A 10 -5.87 -0.89 3.55
C ALA A 10 -6.42 -0.86 2.11
N LEU A 11 -6.60 -2.02 1.47
CA LEU A 11 -7.08 -2.13 0.08
C LEU A 11 -8.45 -1.46 -0.16
N GLY A 12 -9.28 -1.37 0.88
CA GLY A 12 -10.59 -0.70 0.84
C GLY A 12 -10.63 0.69 1.52
N CYS A 13 -9.49 1.24 1.92
CA CYS A 13 -9.45 2.38 2.83
C CYS A 13 -9.97 3.69 2.21
N THR A 14 -10.99 4.29 2.81
CA THR A 14 -11.57 5.59 2.39
C THR A 14 -11.45 6.66 3.47
N LYS A 15 -10.52 6.50 4.43
CA LYS A 15 -10.41 7.36 5.62
C LYS A 15 -9.89 8.77 5.37
N CYS A 16 -9.34 9.08 4.19
CA CYS A 16 -8.85 10.42 3.83
C CYS A 16 -9.06 10.73 2.34
N GLY A 17 -8.88 11.98 1.94
CA GLY A 17 -9.14 12.45 0.58
C GLY A 17 -8.29 11.83 -0.53
N LEU A 18 -7.18 11.15 -0.20
CA LEU A 18 -6.34 10.45 -1.18
C LEU A 18 -7.09 9.30 -1.88
N CYS A 19 -8.16 8.78 -1.28
CA CYS A 19 -8.98 7.74 -1.90
C CYS A 19 -9.73 8.20 -3.15
N HIS A 20 -9.90 9.51 -3.34
CA HIS A 20 -10.67 10.04 -4.47
C HIS A 20 -9.88 10.10 -5.78
N SER A 21 -8.56 10.19 -5.72
CA SER A 21 -7.70 10.42 -6.89
C SER A 21 -6.84 9.23 -7.29
N ARG A 22 -6.58 8.29 -6.36
CA ARG A 22 -5.77 7.10 -6.63
C ARG A 22 -6.50 6.14 -7.57
N THR A 23 -5.76 5.41 -8.39
CA THR A 23 -6.28 4.27 -9.16
C THR A 23 -6.48 3.07 -8.24
N GLN A 24 -5.51 2.79 -7.36
CA GLN A 24 -5.59 1.69 -6.39
C GLN A 24 -4.69 1.93 -5.18
N VAL A 25 -4.77 1.08 -4.18
CA VAL A 25 -3.90 1.13 -3.01
C VAL A 25 -2.61 0.37 -3.30
N VAL A 26 -1.47 1.01 -3.03
CA VAL A 26 -0.16 0.35 -2.99
C VAL A 26 0.18 0.05 -1.54
N PHE A 27 0.01 -1.20 -1.13
CA PHE A 27 0.19 -1.59 0.28
C PHE A 27 1.67 -1.81 0.65
N GLY A 28 2.43 -2.40 -0.26
CA GLY A 28 3.78 -2.90 0.00
C GLY A 28 3.93 -4.34 -0.51
N GLU A 29 5.14 -4.73 -0.88
CA GLU A 29 5.46 -6.10 -1.30
C GLU A 29 6.78 -6.57 -0.67
N GLY A 30 6.95 -7.89 -0.60
CA GLY A 30 8.16 -8.51 -0.08
C GLY A 30 7.89 -9.66 0.89
N PRO A 31 8.96 -10.37 1.31
CA PRO A 31 8.82 -11.48 2.25
C PRO A 31 8.52 -10.97 3.67
N LEU A 32 7.56 -11.60 4.34
CA LEU A 32 7.20 -11.25 5.73
C LEU A 32 8.34 -11.46 6.74
N ASN A 33 9.33 -12.28 6.38
CA ASN A 33 10.53 -12.54 7.17
C ASN A 33 11.76 -11.78 6.65
N ALA A 34 11.58 -10.66 5.93
CA ALA A 34 12.68 -9.80 5.52
C ALA A 34 13.48 -9.29 6.73
N GLY A 35 14.81 -9.30 6.63
CA GLY A 35 15.70 -8.70 7.64
C GLY A 35 15.82 -7.17 7.53
N LEU A 36 15.29 -6.58 6.46
CA LEU A 36 15.29 -5.15 6.19
C LEU A 36 13.94 -4.75 5.59
N PHE A 37 13.39 -3.63 6.06
CA PHE A 37 12.17 -3.02 5.53
C PHE A 37 12.47 -1.58 5.12
N ILE A 38 12.11 -1.21 3.89
CA ILE A 38 12.34 0.12 3.33
C ILE A 38 11.00 0.84 3.27
N VAL A 39 10.96 2.09 3.75
CA VAL A 39 9.77 2.94 3.77
C VAL A 39 10.03 4.19 2.93
N GLY A 40 9.28 4.34 1.85
CA GLY A 40 9.25 5.56 1.03
C GLY A 40 8.25 6.60 1.57
N GLU A 41 8.00 7.64 0.78
CA GLU A 41 7.04 8.70 1.13
C GLU A 41 5.59 8.31 0.80
N ALA A 42 5.30 8.09 -0.49
CA ALA A 42 4.00 7.76 -1.03
C ALA A 42 4.12 7.15 -2.44
N PRO A 43 3.08 6.46 -2.95
CA PRO A 43 3.06 5.99 -4.33
C PRO A 43 3.09 7.16 -5.33
N GLY A 44 3.93 7.05 -6.36
CA GLY A 44 3.90 7.93 -7.51
C GLY A 44 2.89 7.46 -8.56
N PHE A 45 2.99 8.04 -9.77
CA PHE A 45 2.07 7.76 -10.87
C PHE A 45 2.15 6.31 -11.37
N ASN A 46 3.37 5.77 -11.50
CA ASN A 46 3.55 4.40 -12.01
C ASN A 46 3.14 3.39 -10.95
N GLU A 47 3.52 3.62 -9.70
CA GLU A 47 3.18 2.79 -8.55
C GLU A 47 1.66 2.71 -8.35
N ASP A 48 0.95 3.84 -8.43
CA ASP A 48 -0.52 3.88 -8.38
C ASP A 48 -1.15 3.11 -9.54
N LYS A 49 -0.59 3.23 -10.75
CA LYS A 49 -1.08 2.51 -11.93
C LYS A 49 -0.82 1.00 -11.85
N GLU A 50 0.32 0.59 -11.30
CA GLU A 50 0.77 -0.81 -11.25
C GLU A 50 0.34 -1.55 -9.98
N GLY A 51 -0.01 -0.82 -8.91
CA GLY A 51 -0.36 -1.39 -7.61
C GLY A 51 0.86 -1.89 -6.82
N LYS A 52 2.06 -1.40 -7.13
CA LYS A 52 3.34 -1.87 -6.59
C LYS A 52 4.22 -0.70 -6.12
N PRO A 53 4.92 -0.84 -4.98
CA PRO A 53 5.79 0.19 -4.42
C PRO A 53 7.15 0.29 -5.13
#